data_AF-A0A833VNU6-F1
#
_entry.id   AF-A0A833VNU6-F1
#
_cell.length_a   1.000
_cell.length_b   1.000
_cell.length_c   1.000
_cell.angle_alpha   90.00
_cell.angle_beta   90.00
_cell.angle_gamma   90.00
#
_symmetry.space_group_name_H-M   'P 1'
#
loop_
_entity.id
_entity.type
_entity.pdbx_description
1 polymer ?
#
loop_
_entity_poly.entity_id
_entity_poly.type
_entity_poly.pdbx_seq_one_letter_code
_entity_poly.pdbx_strand_id
1 'polypeptide(L)'
;MAVSRLCAVFRQITISRESNIIARYCSSHVLKERNIVHFSNVSKNTFTVAPLNVHIKFMPKTLDIDFRNPESTTRKNINEIPLSKYIPSVEEPLVKQPIKQDLPLIDSFFQLPPVENTLEKLAIRLIVIRKRKMKKHKRKKLRKRMKFAWAKIRANRNIAKEKAFQAELLAQIKQAHMFDAQKYVEGRLAILDREILPRSYRGEILPVEMIKKFIQQKIKKRIRKYRRPRITLD
;
A
#
# COMPACT_ATOMS: atom_id res chain seq x y z
N MET A 1 -34.14 14.82 -1.46
CA MET A 1 -32.92 15.15 -2.24
C MET A 1 -31.63 14.46 -1.76
N ALA A 2 -31.51 14.00 -0.49
CA ALA A 2 -30.28 13.39 0.02
C ALA A 2 -30.13 11.87 -0.29
N VAL A 3 -31.24 11.14 -0.37
CA VAL A 3 -31.24 9.67 -0.60
C VAL A 3 -30.71 9.30 -1.99
N SER A 4 -30.98 10.12 -3.00
CA SER A 4 -30.49 9.92 -4.37
C SER A 4 -28.97 10.09 -4.50
N ARG A 5 -28.34 10.89 -3.63
CA ARG A 5 -26.88 11.05 -3.60
C ARG A 5 -26.18 9.83 -3.00
N LEU A 6 -26.73 9.22 -1.95
CA LEU A 6 -26.21 7.98 -1.38
C LEU A 6 -26.28 6.82 -2.38
N CYS A 7 -27.39 6.68 -3.10
CA CYS A 7 -27.53 5.65 -4.14
C CYS A 7 -26.52 5.82 -5.30
N ALA A 8 -26.15 7.06 -5.65
CA ALA A 8 -25.11 7.33 -6.66
C ALA A 8 -23.70 6.93 -6.15
N VAL A 9 -23.41 7.20 -4.88
CA VAL A 9 -22.14 6.82 -4.23
C VAL A 9 -22.01 5.28 -4.14
N PHE A 10 -23.08 4.56 -3.78
CA PHE A 10 -23.05 3.09 -3.75
C PHE A 10 -22.92 2.46 -5.14
N ARG A 11 -23.48 3.08 -6.19
CA ARG A 11 -23.28 2.65 -7.59
C ARG A 11 -21.84 2.87 -8.09
N GLN A 12 -21.13 3.86 -7.55
CA GLN A 12 -19.70 4.05 -7.85
C GLN A 12 -18.81 3.02 -7.12
N ILE A 13 -19.22 2.55 -5.93
CA ILE A 13 -18.43 1.59 -5.14
C ILE A 13 -18.46 0.17 -5.73
N THR A 14 -19.49 -0.19 -6.51
CA THR A 14 -19.60 -1.55 -7.10
C THR A 14 -18.71 -1.82 -8.32
N ILE A 15 -17.94 -0.83 -8.83
CA ILE A 15 -17.13 -0.97 -10.06
C ILE A 15 -15.66 -1.37 -9.79
N SER A 16 -15.29 -1.73 -8.55
CA SER A 16 -13.92 -2.21 -8.24
C SER A 16 -13.84 -3.69 -7.82
N ARG A 17 -14.77 -4.53 -8.32
CA ARG A 17 -14.69 -5.99 -8.15
C ARG A 17 -13.83 -6.70 -9.21
N GLU A 18 -13.14 -5.94 -10.06
CA GLU A 18 -12.05 -6.43 -10.90
C GLU A 18 -10.70 -6.15 -10.22
N SER A 19 -10.49 -6.76 -9.06
CA SER A 19 -9.12 -6.97 -8.60
C SER A 19 -8.43 -7.85 -9.65
N ASN A 20 -7.48 -7.27 -10.38
CA ASN A 20 -6.53 -7.98 -11.22
C ASN A 20 -5.78 -9.02 -10.37
N ILE A 21 -6.37 -10.20 -10.21
CA ILE A 21 -5.67 -11.38 -9.70
C ILE A 21 -4.78 -11.82 -10.86
N ILE A 22 -3.54 -11.32 -10.86
CA ILE A 22 -2.46 -11.90 -11.64
C ILE A 22 -2.22 -13.30 -11.05
N ALA A 23 -3.01 -14.26 -11.50
CA ALA A 23 -2.78 -15.68 -11.27
C ALA A 23 -1.50 -16.04 -12.03
N ARG A 24 -0.36 -15.98 -11.33
CA ARG A 24 0.87 -16.57 -11.85
C ARG A 24 0.66 -18.07 -11.91
N TYR A 25 0.59 -18.58 -13.13
CA TYR A 25 0.80 -19.97 -13.50
C TYR A 25 1.98 -20.54 -12.69
N CYS A 26 1.69 -21.38 -11.71
CA CYS A 26 2.66 -22.31 -11.14
C CYS A 26 2.62 -23.55 -12.03
N SER A 27 3.62 -23.70 -12.88
CA SER A 27 3.85 -24.92 -13.67
C SER A 27 3.96 -26.12 -12.73
N SER A 28 3.01 -27.04 -12.81
CA SER A 28 3.10 -28.36 -12.21
C SER A 28 4.06 -29.21 -13.05
N HIS A 29 5.34 -29.17 -12.68
CA HIS A 29 6.28 -30.20 -13.09
C HIS A 29 7.07 -30.60 -11.85
N VAL A 30 7.14 -31.92 -11.62
CA VAL A 30 8.00 -32.59 -10.62
C VAL A 30 7.45 -32.49 -9.18
N LEU A 31 7.14 -33.54 -8.40
CA LEU A 31 7.73 -34.88 -8.30
C LEU A 31 6.67 -35.80 -7.62
N LYS A 32 6.39 -36.97 -8.19
CA LYS A 32 5.74 -38.08 -7.49
C LYS A 32 6.79 -38.68 -6.57
N GLU A 33 6.69 -38.47 -5.26
CA GLU A 33 7.31 -39.35 -4.28
C GLU A 33 6.33 -39.55 -3.13
N ARG A 34 5.79 -40.77 -3.08
CA ARG A 34 5.07 -41.30 -1.93
C ARG A 34 6.09 -41.38 -0.80
N ASN A 35 5.85 -40.70 0.31
CA ASN A 35 6.40 -41.10 1.59
C ASN A 35 5.34 -40.89 2.68
N ILE A 36 4.88 -42.04 3.16
CA ILE A 36 4.05 -42.23 4.33
C ILE A 36 4.86 -41.75 5.53
N VAL A 37 4.41 -40.71 6.22
CA VAL A 37 4.91 -40.39 7.56
C VAL A 37 3.70 -40.25 8.46
N HIS A 38 3.53 -41.27 9.30
CA HIS A 38 2.65 -41.31 10.45
C HIS A 38 2.98 -40.14 11.39
N PHE A 39 2.02 -39.25 11.62
CA PHE A 39 1.99 -38.41 12.81
C PHE A 39 0.82 -38.87 13.67
N SER A 40 1.11 -39.81 14.58
CA SER A 40 0.27 -40.05 15.75
C SER A 40 0.56 -38.96 16.78
N ASN A 41 -0.51 -38.27 17.21
CA ASN A 41 -0.78 -37.78 18.56
C ASN A 41 -1.57 -36.47 18.49
N VAL A 42 -2.89 -36.60 18.35
CA VAL A 42 -3.83 -35.53 18.70
C VAL A 42 -4.91 -36.11 19.62
N SER A 43 -4.74 -35.74 20.89
CA SER A 43 -5.72 -35.48 21.93
C SER A 43 -7.20 -35.73 21.59
N LYS A 44 -7.80 -36.64 22.33
CA LYS A 44 -9.24 -36.91 22.43
C LYS A 44 -9.96 -35.62 22.86
N ASN A 45 -10.86 -35.12 22.03
CA ASN A 45 -12.09 -34.43 22.43
C ASN A 45 -13.09 -34.54 21.27
N THR A 46 -14.10 -35.36 21.52
CA THR A 46 -15.14 -35.85 20.61
C THR A 46 -16.18 -34.79 20.30
N PHE A 47 -16.27 -34.39 19.03
CA PHE A 47 -17.56 -33.99 18.43
C PHE A 47 -17.87 -34.99 17.32
N THR A 48 -18.92 -35.78 17.53
CA THR A 48 -19.50 -36.69 16.56
C THR A 48 -20.17 -35.90 15.44
N VAL A 49 -19.42 -35.63 14.38
CA VAL A 49 -19.99 -35.26 13.07
C VAL A 49 -19.70 -36.43 12.13
N ALA A 50 -20.76 -37.10 11.68
CA ALA A 50 -20.67 -38.21 10.75
C ALA A 50 -19.89 -37.77 9.49
N PRO A 51 -18.82 -38.47 9.09
CA PRO A 51 -18.13 -38.14 7.86
C PRO A 51 -18.98 -38.64 6.69
N LEU A 52 -19.74 -37.74 6.07
CA LEU A 52 -20.26 -38.02 4.73
C LEU A 52 -19.05 -38.05 3.79
N ASN A 53 -18.55 -39.25 3.54
CA ASN A 53 -17.41 -39.53 2.66
C ASN A 53 -17.85 -39.29 1.21
N VAL A 54 -18.03 -38.03 0.82
CA VAL A 54 -18.31 -37.67 -0.57
C VAL A 54 -16.98 -37.74 -1.32
N HIS A 55 -16.70 -38.90 -1.91
CA HIS A 55 -15.61 -39.06 -2.85
C HIS A 55 -15.95 -38.31 -4.14
N ILE A 56 -15.67 -37.00 -4.19
CA ILE A 56 -15.82 -36.21 -5.41
C ILE A 56 -14.69 -36.63 -6.37
N LYS A 57 -15.00 -37.53 -7.30
CA LYS A 57 -14.13 -37.86 -8.43
C LYS A 57 -14.26 -36.75 -9.47
N PHE A 58 -13.28 -35.85 -9.50
CA PHE A 58 -13.22 -34.82 -10.53
C PHE A 58 -12.85 -35.46 -11.87
N MET A 59 -13.84 -35.68 -12.73
CA MET A 59 -13.60 -36.13 -14.10
C MET A 59 -13.39 -34.90 -15.00
N PRO A 60 -12.30 -34.84 -15.79
CA PRO A 60 -12.15 -33.76 -16.75
C PRO A 60 -13.28 -33.86 -17.78
N LYS A 61 -13.98 -32.74 -18.03
CA LYS A 61 -15.13 -32.54 -18.95
C LYS A 61 -16.56 -32.68 -18.39
N THR A 62 -16.78 -32.70 -17.06
CA THR A 62 -18.14 -32.74 -16.47
C THR A 62 -18.61 -31.43 -15.81
N LEU A 63 -17.81 -30.37 -15.86
CA LEU A 63 -18.20 -29.04 -15.40
C LEU A 63 -18.50 -28.16 -16.63
N ASP A 64 -19.72 -28.27 -17.15
CA ASP A 64 -20.31 -27.28 -18.04
C ASP A 64 -20.59 -26.02 -17.21
N ILE A 65 -19.55 -25.21 -17.03
CA ILE A 65 -19.73 -23.80 -16.66
C ILE A 65 -19.88 -23.04 -17.96
N ASP A 66 -21.08 -23.10 -18.53
CA ASP A 66 -21.44 -22.29 -19.69
C ASP A 66 -21.53 -20.83 -19.26
N PHE A 67 -20.42 -20.11 -19.44
CA PHE A 67 -20.46 -18.66 -19.51
C PHE A 67 -21.18 -18.28 -20.80
N ARG A 68 -22.51 -18.20 -20.74
CA ARG A 68 -23.36 -17.60 -21.78
C ARG A 68 -22.87 -16.18 -22.03
N ASN A 69 -22.07 -16.04 -23.08
CA ASN A 69 -21.59 -14.76 -23.59
C ASN A 69 -22.79 -14.04 -24.23
N PRO A 70 -23.15 -12.80 -23.85
CA PRO A 70 -24.14 -12.06 -24.60
C PRO A 70 -23.56 -11.78 -26.00
N GLU A 71 -24.19 -12.36 -27.00
CA GLU A 71 -24.04 -12.09 -28.43
C GLU A 71 -23.80 -10.60 -28.70
N SER A 72 -22.54 -10.20 -28.86
CA SER A 72 -22.17 -8.94 -29.50
C SER A 72 -21.83 -9.23 -30.95
N THR A 73 -22.84 -9.16 -31.79
CA THR A 73 -22.74 -8.92 -33.23
C THR A 73 -21.86 -7.70 -33.47
N THR A 74 -20.58 -7.93 -33.82
CA THR A 74 -19.75 -7.19 -34.77
C THR A 74 -18.28 -7.58 -34.54
N ARG A 75 -17.86 -8.69 -35.14
CA ARG A 75 -16.44 -8.93 -35.40
C ARG A 75 -15.98 -7.88 -36.41
N LYS A 76 -15.43 -6.75 -35.94
CA LYS A 76 -14.69 -5.84 -36.82
C LYS A 76 -13.37 -6.51 -37.16
N ASN A 77 -13.18 -6.84 -38.44
CA ASN A 77 -11.96 -7.43 -38.95
C ASN A 77 -10.79 -6.46 -38.68
N ILE A 78 -9.70 -6.96 -38.10
CA ILE A 78 -8.50 -6.18 -37.74
C ILE A 78 -7.73 -5.71 -39.00
N ASN A 79 -8.17 -6.08 -40.21
CA ASN A 79 -7.50 -5.81 -41.48
C ASN A 79 -8.08 -4.60 -42.26
N GLU A 80 -8.81 -3.69 -41.61
CA GLU A 80 -9.21 -2.43 -42.23
C GLU A 80 -8.34 -1.29 -41.69
N ILE A 81 -7.06 -1.33 -42.05
CA ILE A 81 -6.27 -0.10 -42.13
C ILE A 81 -6.74 0.58 -43.42
N PRO A 82 -7.25 1.83 -43.38
CA PRO A 82 -7.45 2.57 -44.62
C PRO A 82 -6.06 2.84 -45.20
N LEU A 83 -5.62 2.00 -46.12
CA LEU A 83 -4.55 2.32 -47.05
C LEU A 83 -5.02 3.58 -47.79
N SER A 84 -4.50 4.74 -47.38
CA SER A 84 -4.61 5.97 -48.15
C SER A 84 -3.99 5.68 -49.52
N LYS A 85 -4.86 5.42 -50.50
CA LYS A 85 -4.53 5.33 -51.92
C LYS A 85 -4.16 6.73 -52.42
N TYR A 86 -2.99 7.21 -52.04
CA TYR A 86 -2.32 8.30 -52.75
C TYR A 86 -0.84 8.26 -52.41
N ILE A 87 -0.07 7.55 -53.24
CA ILE A 87 1.36 7.73 -53.33
C ILE A 87 1.51 8.65 -54.55
N PRO A 88 1.92 9.93 -54.39
CA PRO A 88 2.29 10.72 -55.56
C PRO A 88 3.46 10.01 -56.24
N SER A 89 3.36 9.82 -57.56
CA SER A 89 4.45 9.22 -58.34
C SER A 89 5.71 10.04 -58.10
N VAL A 90 6.75 9.39 -57.59
CA VAL A 90 8.07 9.99 -57.46
C VAL A 90 8.60 10.19 -58.87
N GLU A 91 8.49 11.41 -59.39
CA GLU A 91 9.25 11.82 -60.57
C GLU A 91 10.74 11.65 -60.26
N GLU A 92 11.46 10.99 -61.16
CA GLU A 92 12.91 10.86 -61.07
C GLU A 92 13.54 12.25 -60.96
N PRO A 93 14.46 12.47 -59.99
CA PRO A 93 15.07 13.77 -59.85
C PRO A 93 15.88 14.08 -61.11
N LEU A 94 15.48 15.14 -61.82
CA LEU A 94 16.28 15.74 -62.89
C LEU A 94 17.73 15.88 -62.41
N VAL A 95 18.63 15.23 -63.15
CA VAL A 95 20.07 15.23 -62.94
C VAL A 95 20.52 16.67 -62.67
N LYS A 96 20.88 16.95 -61.41
CA LYS A 96 21.46 18.23 -61.03
C LYS A 96 22.73 18.41 -61.84
N GLN A 97 22.75 19.43 -62.69
CA GLN A 97 23.98 19.85 -63.37
C GLN A 97 25.07 20.08 -62.31
N PRO A 98 26.34 19.74 -62.62
CA PRO A 98 27.43 19.92 -61.67
C PRO A 98 27.50 21.40 -61.30
N ILE A 99 27.32 21.68 -60.01
CA ILE A 99 27.52 23.00 -59.43
C ILE A 99 28.96 23.39 -59.78
N LYS A 100 29.13 24.46 -60.56
CA LYS A 100 30.44 25.09 -60.72
C LYS A 100 30.88 25.52 -59.33
N GLN A 101 31.90 24.85 -58.82
CA GLN A 101 32.49 25.15 -57.53
C GLN A 101 33.23 26.48 -57.68
N ASP A 102 32.56 27.57 -57.33
CA ASP A 102 33.25 28.83 -57.11
C ASP A 102 34.12 28.67 -55.86
N LEU A 103 35.44 28.77 -56.10
CA LEU A 103 36.58 29.06 -55.20
C LEU A 103 36.49 28.63 -53.73
N PRO A 104 37.53 27.98 -53.17
CA PRO A 104 37.50 27.51 -51.79
C PRO A 104 37.34 28.68 -50.83
N LEU A 105 36.18 28.75 -50.18
CA LEU A 105 35.97 29.59 -49.03
C LEU A 105 36.94 29.09 -47.95
N ILE A 106 37.96 29.91 -47.72
CA ILE A 106 39.02 29.76 -46.72
C ILE A 106 38.51 29.03 -45.48
N ASP A 107 39.19 27.93 -45.17
CA ASP A 107 39.05 27.11 -43.96
C ASP A 107 38.85 28.00 -42.73
N SER A 108 37.60 28.21 -42.36
CA SER A 108 37.27 28.44 -40.96
C SER A 108 37.44 27.09 -40.29
N PHE A 109 38.65 26.83 -39.82
CA PHE A 109 38.94 25.75 -38.90
C PHE A 109 37.82 25.72 -37.86
N PHE A 110 36.95 24.71 -37.96
CA PHE A 110 36.06 24.33 -36.88
C PHE A 110 36.96 23.86 -35.75
N GLN A 111 37.46 24.79 -34.94
CA GLN A 111 38.19 24.47 -33.73
C GLN A 111 37.23 23.73 -32.81
N LEU A 112 37.38 22.42 -32.75
CA LEU A 112 36.71 21.59 -31.76
C LEU A 112 37.09 22.15 -30.39
N PRO A 113 36.12 22.37 -29.48
CA PRO A 113 36.40 22.92 -28.16
C PRO A 113 37.39 21.99 -27.42
N PRO A 114 38.26 22.53 -26.54
CA PRO A 114 39.35 21.76 -25.95
C PRO A 114 38.84 20.49 -25.25
N VAL A 115 39.16 19.33 -25.84
CA VAL A 115 38.60 18.01 -25.47
C VAL A 115 39.23 17.44 -24.20
N GLU A 116 40.38 17.95 -23.79
CA GLU A 116 41.25 17.38 -22.75
C GLU A 116 40.53 17.12 -21.42
N ASN A 117 39.82 18.13 -20.89
CA ASN A 117 39.12 18.03 -19.60
C ASN A 117 37.82 17.21 -19.66
N THR A 118 37.28 16.95 -20.85
CA THR A 118 36.04 16.19 -21.03
C THR A 118 36.28 14.69 -21.00
N LEU A 119 37.41 14.22 -21.53
CA LEU A 119 37.76 12.80 -21.59
C LEU A 119 37.97 12.21 -20.19
N GLU A 120 38.62 12.94 -19.29
CA GLU A 120 38.81 12.51 -17.90
C GLU A 120 37.48 12.41 -17.14
N LYS A 121 36.60 13.41 -17.30
CA LYS A 121 35.25 13.39 -16.70
C LYS A 121 34.41 12.23 -17.24
N LEU A 122 34.54 11.88 -18.52
CA LEU A 122 33.90 10.72 -19.13
C LEU A 122 34.49 9.40 -18.60
N ALA A 123 35.81 9.32 -18.44
CA ALA A 123 36.51 8.15 -17.90
C ALA A 123 36.10 7.86 -16.44
N ILE A 124 36.04 8.89 -15.58
CA ILE A 124 35.57 8.77 -14.20
C ILE A 124 34.12 8.24 -14.15
N ARG A 125 33.24 8.79 -15.00
CA ARG A 125 31.84 8.31 -15.12
C ARG A 125 31.79 6.84 -15.54
N LEU A 126 32.62 6.41 -16.49
CA LEU A 126 32.71 5.01 -16.91
C LEU A 126 33.16 4.08 -15.79
N ILE A 127 34.10 4.50 -14.93
CA ILE A 127 34.52 3.73 -13.75
C ILE A 127 33.35 3.55 -12.77
N VAL A 128 32.59 4.62 -12.49
CA VAL A 128 31.41 4.56 -11.62
C VAL A 128 30.34 3.63 -12.21
N ILE A 129 30.08 3.73 -13.51
CA ILE A 129 29.14 2.86 -14.22
C ILE A 129 29.58 1.40 -14.14
N ARG A 130 30.87 1.11 -14.39
CA ARG A 130 31.44 -0.25 -14.29
C ARG A 130 31.31 -0.82 -12.88
N LYS A 131 31.60 -0.04 -11.83
CA LYS A 131 31.41 -0.44 -10.42
C LYS A 131 29.94 -0.76 -10.13
N ARG A 132 29.00 0.09 -10.57
CA ARG A 132 27.55 -0.14 -10.42
C ARG A 132 27.08 -1.37 -11.19
N LYS A 133 27.54 -1.55 -12.44
CA LYS A 133 27.31 -2.74 -13.27
C LYS A 133 27.76 -3.99 -12.54
N MET A 134 28.98 -4.00 -12.02
CA MET A 134 29.54 -5.15 -11.31
C MET A 134 28.76 -5.46 -10.03
N LYS A 135 28.39 -4.44 -9.23
CA LYS A 135 27.52 -4.62 -8.04
C LYS A 135 26.16 -5.22 -8.41
N LYS A 136 25.51 -4.74 -9.48
CA LYS A 136 24.23 -5.27 -9.99
C LYS A 136 24.39 -6.72 -10.47
N HIS A 137 25.45 -7.01 -11.23
CA HIS A 137 25.75 -8.34 -11.73
C HIS A 137 25.96 -9.34 -10.58
N LYS A 138 26.84 -9.02 -9.63
CA LYS A 138 27.09 -9.86 -8.44
C LYS A 138 25.83 -10.06 -7.61
N ARG A 139 25.02 -9.00 -7.41
CA ARG A 139 23.73 -9.10 -6.73
C ARG A 139 22.78 -10.05 -7.45
N LYS A 140 22.62 -9.94 -8.77
CA LYS A 140 21.79 -10.85 -9.57
C LYS A 140 22.27 -12.30 -9.46
N LYS A 141 23.59 -12.54 -9.54
CA LYS A 141 24.20 -13.87 -9.36
C LYS A 141 23.88 -14.45 -7.99
N LEU A 142 24.01 -13.65 -6.93
CA LEU A 142 23.63 -14.04 -5.57
C LEU A 142 22.13 -14.36 -5.45
N ARG A 143 21.26 -13.54 -6.05
CA ARG A 143 19.80 -13.78 -6.02
C ARG A 143 19.40 -15.09 -6.67
N LYS A 144 20.06 -15.45 -7.77
CA LYS A 144 19.84 -16.73 -8.44
C LYS A 144 20.31 -17.89 -7.57
N ARG A 145 21.54 -17.80 -7.02
CA ARG A 145 22.12 -18.85 -6.16
C ARG A 145 21.30 -19.09 -4.88
N MET A 146 20.83 -18.03 -4.23
CA MET A 146 20.14 -18.08 -2.93
C MET A 146 18.61 -18.02 -3.04
N LYS A 147 18.04 -18.24 -4.23
CA LYS A 147 16.60 -18.06 -4.51
C LYS A 147 15.71 -18.75 -3.47
N PHE A 148 15.99 -20.01 -3.16
CA PHE A 148 15.17 -20.83 -2.27
C PHE A 148 15.35 -20.46 -0.80
N ALA A 149 16.59 -20.19 -0.36
CA ALA A 149 16.85 -19.74 1.00
C ALA A 149 16.10 -18.43 1.32
N TRP A 150 16.11 -17.47 0.40
CA TRP A 150 15.36 -16.23 0.58
C TRP A 150 13.85 -16.40 0.44
N ALA A 151 13.39 -17.34 -0.38
CA ALA A 151 11.97 -17.70 -0.43
C ALA A 151 11.49 -18.24 0.93
N LYS A 152 12.27 -19.12 1.57
CA LYS A 152 11.99 -19.63 2.92
C LYS A 152 11.95 -18.50 3.96
N ILE A 153 12.94 -17.61 3.95
CA ILE A 153 12.97 -16.44 4.86
C ILE A 153 11.75 -15.55 4.62
N ARG A 154 11.37 -15.31 3.36
CA ARG A 154 10.18 -14.50 3.02
C ARG A 154 8.90 -15.17 3.51
N ALA A 155 8.74 -16.47 3.30
CA ALA A 155 7.60 -17.22 3.79
C ALA A 155 7.47 -17.11 5.31
N ASN A 156 8.56 -17.32 6.04
CA ASN A 156 8.57 -17.21 7.50
C ASN A 156 8.21 -15.79 7.98
N ARG A 157 8.72 -14.75 7.31
CA ARG A 157 8.35 -13.36 7.61
C ARG A 157 6.86 -13.09 7.35
N ASN A 158 6.31 -13.64 6.28
CA ASN A 158 4.90 -13.48 5.97
C ASN A 158 4.03 -14.19 7.02
N ILE A 159 4.39 -15.41 7.42
CA ILE A 159 3.69 -16.15 8.49
C ILE A 159 3.75 -15.38 9.81
N ALA A 160 4.91 -14.83 10.18
CA ALA A 160 5.05 -14.05 11.40
C ALA A 160 4.18 -12.78 11.38
N LYS A 161 4.12 -12.10 10.24
CA LYS A 161 3.24 -10.93 10.05
C LYS A 161 1.77 -11.31 10.15
N GLU A 162 1.36 -12.38 9.51
CA GLU A 162 -0.01 -12.88 9.56
C GLU A 162 -0.42 -13.23 10.99
N LYS A 163 0.44 -13.93 11.74
CA LYS A 163 0.20 -14.24 13.15
C LYS A 163 0.06 -12.99 14.01
N ALA A 164 0.92 -11.99 13.80
CA ALA A 164 0.84 -10.72 14.53
C ALA A 164 -0.47 -9.99 14.22
N PHE A 165 -0.88 -9.97 12.96
CA PHE A 165 -2.14 -9.38 12.52
C PHE A 165 -3.35 -10.09 13.12
N GLN A 166 -3.37 -11.43 13.11
CA GLN A 166 -4.44 -12.22 13.73
C GLN A 166 -4.51 -11.99 15.24
N ALA A 167 -3.37 -11.89 15.92
CA ALA A 167 -3.32 -11.59 17.34
C ALA A 167 -3.90 -10.21 17.66
N GLU A 168 -3.60 -9.20 16.83
CA GLU A 168 -4.16 -7.86 16.95
C GLU A 168 -5.68 -7.86 16.78
N LEU A 169 -6.20 -8.55 15.75
CA LEU A 169 -7.65 -8.69 15.55
C LEU A 169 -8.34 -9.38 16.71
N LEU A 170 -7.76 -10.49 17.21
CA LEU A 170 -8.31 -11.18 18.38
C LEU A 170 -8.26 -10.30 19.63
N ALA A 171 -7.24 -9.47 19.79
CA ALA A 171 -7.16 -8.52 20.89
C ALA A 171 -8.28 -7.46 20.78
N GLN A 172 -8.53 -6.92 19.59
CA GLN A 172 -9.64 -5.97 19.36
C GLN A 172 -11.00 -6.62 19.64
N ILE A 173 -11.22 -7.85 19.17
CA ILE A 173 -12.45 -8.61 19.43
C ILE A 173 -12.63 -8.83 20.94
N LYS A 174 -11.58 -9.25 21.65
CA LYS A 174 -11.62 -9.40 23.11
C LYS A 174 -11.93 -8.08 23.83
N GLN A 175 -11.30 -6.98 23.41
CA GLN A 175 -11.59 -5.66 23.95
C GLN A 175 -13.05 -5.26 23.73
N ALA A 176 -13.60 -5.55 22.54
CA ALA A 176 -15.00 -5.29 22.22
C ALA A 176 -15.96 -6.17 23.05
N HIS A 177 -15.65 -7.44 23.29
CA HIS A 177 -16.45 -8.31 24.16
C HIS A 177 -16.39 -7.89 25.64
N MET A 178 -15.23 -7.40 26.09
CA MET A 178 -15.06 -6.88 27.46
C MET A 178 -15.58 -5.45 27.62
N PHE A 179 -16.07 -4.83 26.56
CA PHE A 179 -16.53 -3.45 26.60
C PHE A 179 -17.87 -3.37 27.34
N ASP A 180 -17.83 -2.73 28.51
CA ASP A 180 -19.01 -2.42 29.30
C ASP A 180 -19.32 -0.92 29.15
N ALA A 181 -20.46 -0.63 28.53
CA ALA A 181 -20.89 0.73 28.24
C ALA A 181 -21.12 1.56 29.52
N GLN A 182 -21.62 0.94 30.60
CA GLN A 182 -21.89 1.64 31.86
C GLN A 182 -20.58 2.12 32.47
N LYS A 183 -19.61 1.21 32.64
CA LYS A 183 -18.26 1.55 33.13
C LYS A 183 -17.55 2.58 32.26
N TYR A 184 -17.73 2.50 30.93
CA TYR A 184 -17.18 3.50 30.03
C TYR A 184 -17.75 4.89 30.31
N VAL A 185 -19.08 5.01 30.42
CA VAL A 185 -19.75 6.29 30.72
C VAL A 185 -19.36 6.81 32.10
N GLU A 186 -19.37 5.96 33.13
CA GLU A 186 -18.92 6.31 34.48
C GLU A 186 -17.48 6.82 34.48
N GLY A 187 -16.57 6.18 33.74
CA GLY A 187 -15.21 6.64 33.57
C GLY A 187 -15.13 8.02 32.89
N ARG A 188 -15.99 8.30 31.91
CA ARG A 188 -16.06 9.62 31.25
C ARG A 188 -16.61 10.70 32.19
N LEU A 189 -17.66 10.40 32.94
CA LEU A 189 -18.21 11.30 33.95
C LEU A 189 -17.18 11.58 35.04
N ALA A 190 -16.47 10.55 35.53
CA ALA A 190 -15.40 10.72 36.51
C ALA A 190 -14.25 11.61 35.99
N ILE A 191 -13.94 11.60 34.69
CA ILE A 191 -12.96 12.53 34.11
C ILE A 191 -13.47 13.97 34.13
N LEU A 192 -14.76 14.19 33.89
CA LEU A 192 -15.39 15.52 33.95
C LEU A 192 -15.49 16.03 35.40
N ASP A 193 -15.78 15.13 36.33
CA ASP A 193 -15.90 15.44 37.76
C ASP A 193 -14.54 15.66 38.44
N ARG A 194 -13.44 15.17 37.85
CA ARG A 194 -12.09 15.41 38.36
C ARG A 194 -11.76 16.90 38.33
N GLU A 195 -11.40 17.44 39.49
CA GLU A 195 -10.93 18.82 39.64
C GLU A 195 -9.67 19.05 38.77
N ILE A 196 -9.81 19.77 37.65
CA ILE A 196 -8.68 20.18 36.83
C ILE A 196 -7.96 21.34 37.53
N LEU A 197 -6.84 21.02 38.18
CA LEU A 197 -5.99 22.03 38.81
C LEU A 197 -5.03 22.65 37.78
N PRO A 198 -4.83 23.97 37.79
CA PRO A 198 -3.83 24.61 36.95
C PRO A 198 -2.43 24.18 37.38
N ARG A 199 -1.50 24.07 36.42
CA ARG A 199 -0.10 23.70 36.68
C ARG A 199 0.70 24.78 37.42
N SER A 200 0.25 26.02 37.34
CA SER A 200 0.89 27.19 37.92
C SER A 200 -0.14 28.06 38.64
N TYR A 201 0.30 28.80 39.66
CA TYR A 201 -0.53 29.77 40.36
C TYR A 201 0.20 31.12 40.40
N ARG A 202 -0.45 32.18 39.91
CA ARG A 202 0.14 33.54 39.80
C ARG A 202 1.43 33.63 38.97
N GLY A 203 1.66 32.67 38.07
CA GLY A 203 2.85 32.65 37.19
C GLY A 203 3.98 31.73 37.67
N GLU A 204 3.93 31.26 38.92
CA GLU A 204 4.93 30.33 39.48
C GLU A 204 4.44 28.88 39.41
N ILE A 205 5.37 27.96 39.12
CA ILE A 205 5.12 26.52 39.17
C ILE A 205 5.27 26.08 40.61
N LEU A 206 4.17 25.69 41.23
CA LEU A 206 4.10 25.31 42.64
C LEU A 206 3.59 23.86 42.77
N PRO A 207 3.86 23.18 43.90
CA PRO A 207 3.29 21.88 44.18
C PRO A 207 1.75 21.90 44.13
N VAL A 208 1.16 20.81 43.61
CA VAL A 208 -0.29 20.70 43.37
C VAL A 208 -1.11 20.97 44.62
N GLU A 209 -0.65 20.48 45.78
CA GLU A 209 -1.32 20.68 47.07
C GLU A 209 -1.38 22.15 47.48
N MET A 210 -0.29 22.90 47.26
CA MET A 210 -0.22 24.33 47.54
C MET A 210 -1.18 25.11 46.63
N ILE A 211 -1.21 24.79 45.33
CA ILE A 211 -2.15 25.39 44.38
C ILE A 211 -3.60 25.13 44.81
N LYS A 212 -3.93 23.91 45.22
CA LYS A 212 -5.26 23.55 45.74
C LYS A 212 -5.62 24.39 46.97
N LYS A 213 -4.70 24.51 47.94
CA LYS A 213 -4.88 25.33 49.15
C LYS A 213 -5.14 26.81 48.80
N PHE A 214 -4.38 27.38 47.87
CA PHE A 214 -4.55 28.78 47.45
C PHE A 214 -5.86 29.02 46.70
N ILE A 215 -6.27 28.10 45.83
CA ILE A 215 -7.57 28.17 45.15
C ILE A 215 -8.70 28.11 46.18
N GLN A 216 -8.67 27.14 47.10
CA GLN A 216 -9.66 27.01 48.16
C GLN A 216 -9.74 28.26 49.04
N GLN A 217 -8.60 28.84 49.42
CA GLN A 217 -8.56 30.06 50.22
C GLN A 217 -9.17 31.25 49.47
N LYS A 218 -8.90 31.38 48.16
CA LYS A 218 -9.50 32.41 47.29
C LYS A 218 -11.02 32.25 47.19
N ILE A 219 -11.51 31.02 47.03
CA ILE A 219 -12.95 30.69 47.04
C ILE A 219 -13.60 31.05 48.38
N LYS A 220 -13.01 30.62 49.51
CA LYS A 220 -13.50 30.94 50.87
C LYS A 220 -13.60 32.44 51.11
N LYS A 221 -12.57 33.21 50.71
CA LYS A 221 -12.59 34.69 50.79
C LYS A 221 -13.73 35.28 49.96
N ARG A 222 -13.96 34.77 48.74
CA ARG A 222 -15.05 35.20 47.85
C ARG A 222 -16.44 34.91 48.45
N ILE A 223 -16.65 33.70 48.99
CA ILE A 223 -17.90 33.32 49.66
C ILE A 223 -18.17 34.21 50.88
N ARG A 224 -17.16 34.44 51.72
CA ARG A 224 -17.27 35.34 52.88
C ARG A 224 -17.67 36.75 52.47
N LYS A 225 -17.18 37.25 51.33
CA LYS A 225 -17.56 38.57 50.80
C LYS A 225 -19.04 38.62 50.38
N TYR A 226 -19.54 37.59 49.69
CA TYR A 226 -20.95 37.53 49.26
C TYR A 226 -21.93 37.32 50.41
N ARG A 227 -21.54 36.60 51.47
CA ARG A 227 -22.39 36.35 52.65
C ARG A 227 -22.44 37.51 53.66
N ARG A 228 -21.76 38.64 53.40
CA ARG A 228 -21.87 39.81 54.28
C ARG A 228 -23.30 40.36 54.17
N PRO A 229 -24.03 40.55 55.28
CA PRO A 229 -25.33 41.20 55.23
C PRO A 229 -25.17 42.59 54.63
N ARG A 230 -26.08 42.96 53.72
CA ARG A 230 -26.13 44.33 53.21
C ARG A 230 -26.73 45.19 54.30
N ILE A 231 -25.99 46.22 54.72
CA ILE A 231 -26.50 47.22 55.64
C ILE A 231 -27.56 48.00 54.86
N THR A 232 -28.82 47.88 55.23
CA THR A 232 -29.87 48.82 54.83
C THR A 232 -29.81 50.01 55.77
N LEU A 233 -29.84 51.22 55.21
CA LEU A 233 -30.00 52.44 56.00
C LEU A 233 -31.51 52.60 56.23
N ASP A 234 -31.93 52.37 57.47
CA ASP A 234 -33.28 52.68 57.97
C ASP A 234 -33.38 54.17 58.34
#